data_AF-A0A356QR83-F1
#
_entry.id   AF-A0A356QR83-F1
#
_cell.length_a   1.000
_cell.length_b   1.000
_cell.length_c   1.000
_cell.angle_alpha   90.00
_cell.angle_beta   90.00
_cell.angle_gamma   90.00
#
_symmetry.space_group_name_H-M   'P 1'
#
loop_
_entity.id
_entity.type
_entity.pdbx_description
1 polymer ?
#
loop_
_entity_poly.entity_id
_entity_poly.type
_entity_poly.pdbx_seq_one_letter_code
_entity_poly.pdbx_strand_id
1 'polypeptide(L)'
;MNKLSNSFVNNILLFTLLLLPSLVAIECFATDQDATNRQLTREDIQQIVESAKQSEEADLDVLKELDADTAQVVAASRGKLFLNGLTELTPEVAEILATHRGWLHLGGLRSISTVVARALSKHQGWLFLNGIQVLKKDVAIAILPYRGQLYLDGVETITEDVAEIIAQRRDGVELYGVRNINYQSVAMLRKNSEIILPSKFNRAGWWPF
;
A
#
# COMPACT_ATOMS: atom_id res chain seq x y z
N MET A 1 -85.93 1.10 39.15
CA MET A 1 -86.39 2.03 38.11
C MET A 1 -85.50 1.85 36.89
N ASN A 2 -86.14 1.50 35.77
CA ASN A 2 -85.70 1.47 34.38
C ASN A 2 -84.49 0.57 34.04
N LYS A 3 -84.75 -0.68 33.62
CA LYS A 3 -85.06 -1.11 32.22
C LYS A 3 -83.80 -0.97 31.36
N LEU A 4 -83.30 -1.93 30.61
CA LEU A 4 -83.74 -3.19 29.97
C LEU A 4 -82.46 -3.64 29.19
N SER A 5 -82.19 -4.85 28.73
CA SER A 5 -82.95 -6.06 28.48
C SER A 5 -81.98 -7.18 28.08
N ASN A 6 -82.39 -8.41 28.36
CA ASN A 6 -82.39 -9.57 27.46
C ASN A 6 -81.05 -9.99 26.80
N SER A 7 -80.45 -11.09 27.27
CA SER A 7 -80.79 -12.49 26.90
C SER A 7 -80.10 -12.93 25.60
N PHE A 8 -79.02 -13.70 25.73
CA PHE A 8 -78.79 -15.04 25.15
C PHE A 8 -77.35 -15.43 25.52
N VAL A 9 -77.14 -16.45 26.36
CA VAL A 9 -76.79 -17.83 25.97
C VAL A 9 -75.39 -17.94 25.33
N ASN A 10 -74.56 -18.75 26.01
CA ASN A 10 -73.42 -19.52 25.50
C ASN A 10 -72.06 -18.85 25.24
N ASN A 11 -71.15 -19.20 26.15
CA ASN A 11 -69.93 -19.99 25.89
C ASN A 11 -68.80 -19.38 25.04
N ILE A 12 -67.59 -19.46 25.62
CA ILE A 12 -66.29 -19.70 24.96
C ILE A 12 -65.38 -18.47 24.69
N LEU A 13 -64.17 -18.58 25.28
CA LEU A 13 -62.84 -18.02 24.93
C LEU A 13 -62.69 -16.48 24.96
N LEU A 14 -61.91 -15.95 25.92
CA LEU A 14 -60.45 -15.71 25.87
C LEU A 14 -60.10 -14.37 25.20
N PHE A 15 -59.11 -13.68 25.78
CA PHE A 15 -58.54 -12.36 25.44
C PHE A 15 -59.22 -11.13 26.06
N THR A 16 -58.55 -10.50 27.03
CA THR A 16 -57.79 -9.25 26.79
C THR A 16 -57.22 -8.65 28.07
N LEU A 17 -55.97 -8.18 27.96
CA LEU A 17 -55.34 -7.06 28.67
C LEU A 17 -55.32 -7.04 30.20
N LEU A 18 -54.10 -7.01 30.79
CA LEU A 18 -53.57 -5.79 31.42
C LEU A 18 -52.13 -5.99 31.93
N LEU A 19 -51.26 -5.07 31.50
CA LEU A 19 -50.07 -4.53 32.19
C LEU A 19 -48.84 -5.45 32.40
N LEU A 20 -47.90 -5.39 31.47
CA LEU A 20 -46.47 -5.60 31.77
C LEU A 20 -45.75 -4.23 31.81
N PRO A 21 -44.97 -3.94 32.87
CA PRO A 21 -44.16 -2.73 32.92
C PRO A 21 -42.90 -2.87 32.07
N SER A 22 -42.42 -1.72 31.60
CA SER A 22 -41.27 -1.52 30.72
C SER A 22 -40.01 -2.30 31.13
N LEU A 23 -39.44 -3.04 30.19
CA LEU A 23 -38.02 -3.33 30.18
C LEU A 23 -37.51 -3.02 28.78
N VAL A 24 -36.99 -1.80 28.60
CA VAL A 24 -36.14 -1.48 27.46
C VAL A 24 -34.88 -2.32 27.65
N ALA A 25 -34.82 -3.46 26.97
CA ALA A 25 -33.57 -4.16 26.78
C ALA A 25 -32.72 -3.24 25.90
N ILE A 26 -31.79 -2.52 26.54
CA ILE A 26 -30.64 -1.94 25.88
C ILE A 26 -29.88 -3.16 25.36
N GLU A 27 -30.06 -3.47 24.08
CA GLU A 27 -29.18 -4.38 23.38
C GLU A 27 -27.80 -3.71 23.40
N CYS A 28 -26.95 -4.18 24.32
CA CYS A 28 -25.52 -3.99 24.24
C CYS A 28 -25.10 -4.55 22.89
N PHE A 29 -24.89 -3.68 21.91
CA PHE A 29 -24.07 -4.00 20.75
C PHE A 29 -22.68 -4.33 21.31
N ALA A 30 -22.44 -5.63 21.51
CA ALA A 30 -21.10 -6.14 21.69
C ALA A 30 -20.33 -5.69 20.44
N THR A 31 -19.42 -4.74 20.63
CA THR A 31 -18.39 -4.45 19.63
C THR A 31 -17.61 -5.74 19.47
N ASP A 32 -17.86 -6.42 18.35
CA ASP A 32 -17.12 -7.61 17.97
C ASP A 32 -15.66 -7.16 17.75
N GLN A 33 -14.83 -7.40 18.76
CA GLN A 33 -13.39 -7.23 18.68
C GLN A 33 -12.84 -8.43 17.90
N ASP A 34 -13.07 -8.43 16.59
CA ASP A 34 -12.30 -9.25 15.64
C ASP A 34 -11.52 -8.34 14.68
N ALA A 35 -10.76 -7.42 15.29
CA ALA A 35 -10.08 -6.32 14.60
C ALA A 35 -8.74 -6.70 13.96
N THR A 36 -8.41 -7.99 13.79
CA THR A 36 -7.08 -8.40 13.28
C THR A 36 -7.07 -9.31 12.06
N ASN A 37 -8.21 -9.64 11.44
CA ASN A 37 -8.18 -10.46 10.22
C ASN A 37 -9.35 -10.21 9.25
N ARG A 38 -9.91 -8.99 9.21
CA ARG A 38 -10.87 -8.65 8.16
C ARG A 38 -10.09 -8.29 6.90
N GLN A 39 -10.06 -9.21 5.94
CA GLN A 39 -9.66 -8.92 4.56
C GLN A 39 -10.63 -7.86 4.02
N LEU A 40 -10.10 -6.72 3.55
CA LEU A 40 -10.93 -5.67 2.95
C LEU A 40 -11.67 -6.26 1.75
N THR A 41 -12.99 -6.06 1.68
CA THR A 41 -13.74 -6.45 0.48
C THR A 41 -13.46 -5.47 -0.66
N ARG A 42 -13.85 -5.84 -1.88
CA ARG A 42 -13.72 -4.94 -3.03
C ARG A 42 -14.50 -3.63 -2.83
N GLU A 43 -15.66 -3.71 -2.18
CA GLU A 43 -16.50 -2.56 -1.83
C GLU A 43 -15.79 -1.66 -0.82
N ASP A 44 -15.16 -2.24 0.20
CA ASP A 44 -14.36 -1.49 1.19
C ASP A 44 -13.21 -0.73 0.46
N ILE A 45 -12.52 -1.40 -0.46
CA ILE A 45 -11.43 -0.79 -1.26
C ILE A 45 -11.97 0.32 -2.18
N GLN A 46 -13.11 0.12 -2.83
CA GLN A 46 -13.74 1.15 -3.66
C GLN A 46 -14.12 2.38 -2.85
N GLN A 47 -14.64 2.19 -1.64
CA GLN A 47 -14.98 3.29 -0.75
C GLN A 47 -13.74 4.07 -0.32
N ILE A 48 -12.64 3.37 0.00
CA ILE A 48 -11.34 4.00 0.30
C ILE A 48 -10.87 4.82 -0.91
N VAL A 49 -10.84 4.23 -2.11
CA VAL A 49 -10.42 4.92 -3.34
C VAL A 49 -11.31 6.12 -3.69
N GLU A 50 -12.62 6.03 -3.43
CA GLU A 50 -13.55 7.14 -3.67
C GLU A 50 -13.30 8.30 -2.69
N SER A 51 -13.12 7.99 -1.40
CA SER A 51 -12.78 9.00 -0.39
C SER A 51 -11.41 9.64 -0.64
N ALA A 52 -10.46 8.88 -1.19
CA ALA A 52 -9.13 9.36 -1.56
C ALA A 52 -9.15 10.45 -2.64
N LYS A 53 -10.26 10.63 -3.37
CA LYS A 53 -10.41 11.74 -4.33
C LYS A 53 -10.35 13.11 -3.66
N GLN A 54 -10.66 13.20 -2.37
CA GLN A 54 -10.64 14.45 -1.61
C GLN A 54 -9.30 14.68 -0.90
N SER A 55 -8.64 13.62 -0.44
CA SER A 55 -7.37 13.68 0.29
C SER A 55 -6.13 13.58 -0.60
N GLU A 56 -6.27 13.14 -1.86
CA GLU A 56 -5.17 12.75 -2.74
C GLU A 56 -4.28 11.66 -2.13
N GLU A 57 -4.82 10.85 -1.22
CA GLU A 57 -4.09 9.78 -0.54
C GLU A 57 -5.00 8.57 -0.36
N ALA A 58 -4.59 7.42 -0.91
CA ALA A 58 -5.22 6.12 -0.73
C ALA A 58 -4.28 5.23 0.08
N ASP A 59 -4.61 5.03 1.37
CA ASP A 59 -3.90 4.11 2.25
C ASP A 59 -4.54 2.71 2.21
N LEU A 60 -3.79 1.76 1.66
CA LEU A 60 -4.17 0.36 1.52
C LEU A 60 -3.04 -0.54 2.05
N ASP A 61 -2.25 -0.07 3.02
CA ASP A 61 -1.14 -0.82 3.64
C ASP A 61 -1.58 -2.10 4.36
N VAL A 62 -2.87 -2.25 4.63
CA VAL A 62 -3.46 -3.47 5.17
C VAL A 62 -3.49 -4.61 4.14
N LEU A 63 -3.53 -4.33 2.83
CA LEU A 63 -3.58 -5.35 1.78
C LEU A 63 -2.28 -6.15 1.72
N LYS A 64 -2.39 -7.48 1.77
CA LYS A 64 -1.25 -8.42 1.67
C LYS A 64 -1.11 -9.04 0.29
N GLU A 65 -2.23 -9.13 -0.42
CA GLU A 65 -2.33 -9.64 -1.77
C GLU A 65 -3.21 -8.68 -2.59
N LEU A 66 -3.05 -8.73 -3.92
CA LEU A 66 -3.78 -7.88 -4.84
C LEU A 66 -4.00 -8.66 -6.13
N ASP A 67 -5.26 -8.86 -6.52
CA ASP A 67 -5.61 -9.40 -7.82
C ASP A 67 -5.68 -8.30 -8.90
N ALA A 68 -5.82 -8.70 -10.16
CA ALA A 68 -5.83 -7.76 -11.29
C ALA A 68 -7.03 -6.80 -11.24
N ASP A 69 -8.22 -7.28 -10.88
CA ASP A 69 -9.45 -6.48 -10.85
C ASP A 69 -9.39 -5.39 -9.77
N THR A 70 -8.86 -5.75 -8.60
CA THR A 70 -8.65 -4.81 -7.49
C THR A 70 -7.51 -3.85 -7.81
N ALA A 71 -6.43 -4.33 -8.44
CA ALA A 71 -5.34 -3.46 -8.90
C ALA A 71 -5.83 -2.37 -9.86
N GLN A 72 -6.79 -2.66 -10.74
CA GLN A 72 -7.36 -1.66 -11.66
C GLN A 72 -8.10 -0.55 -10.90
N VAL A 73 -8.91 -0.92 -9.90
CA VAL A 73 -9.63 0.03 -9.05
C VAL A 73 -8.64 0.92 -8.29
N VAL A 74 -7.63 0.30 -7.69
CA VAL A 74 -6.63 1.00 -6.87
C VAL A 74 -5.74 1.92 -7.71
N ALA A 75 -5.28 1.47 -8.88
CA ALA A 75 -4.43 2.26 -9.78
C ALA A 75 -5.15 3.51 -10.35
N ALA A 76 -6.48 3.49 -10.42
CA ALA A 76 -7.30 4.62 -10.85
C ALA A 76 -7.39 5.76 -9.81
N SER A 77 -6.94 5.53 -8.58
CA SER A 77 -6.80 6.58 -7.56
C SER A 77 -5.81 7.67 -8.02
N ARG A 78 -5.88 8.84 -7.36
CA ARG A 78 -5.01 9.99 -7.62
C ARG A 78 -4.15 10.28 -6.40
N GLY A 79 -3.04 10.98 -6.63
CA GLY A 79 -2.14 11.39 -5.56
C GLY A 79 -1.28 10.23 -5.05
N LYS A 80 -1.20 10.00 -3.74
CA LYS A 80 -0.34 8.98 -3.15
C LYS A 80 -1.11 7.70 -2.93
N LEU A 81 -0.48 6.59 -3.31
CA LEU A 81 -1.00 5.25 -3.14
C LEU A 81 -0.04 4.44 -2.26
N PHE A 82 -0.51 4.06 -1.08
CA PHE A 82 0.23 3.26 -0.11
C PHE A 82 -0.21 1.79 -0.17
N LEU A 83 0.72 0.93 -0.58
CA LEU A 83 0.56 -0.52 -0.70
C LEU A 83 1.74 -1.24 -0.03
N ASN A 84 2.23 -0.69 1.09
CA ASN A 84 3.37 -1.22 1.84
C ASN A 84 3.06 -2.57 2.51
N GLY A 85 1.80 -2.99 2.54
CA GLY A 85 1.41 -4.32 2.99
C GLY A 85 1.77 -5.44 2.02
N LEU A 86 1.93 -5.15 0.73
CA LEU A 86 2.23 -6.14 -0.30
C LEU A 86 3.67 -6.62 -0.18
N THR A 87 3.85 -7.93 -0.08
CA THR A 87 5.18 -8.56 0.00
C THR A 87 5.65 -9.16 -1.32
N GLU A 88 4.72 -9.34 -2.27
CA GLU A 88 4.99 -9.82 -3.63
C GLU A 88 4.05 -9.15 -4.64
N LEU A 89 4.44 -9.17 -5.92
CA LEU A 89 3.63 -8.72 -7.05
C LEU A 89 3.72 -9.72 -8.19
N THR A 90 2.59 -10.00 -8.82
CA THR A 90 2.59 -10.66 -10.12
C THR A 90 2.99 -9.64 -11.21
N PRO A 91 3.51 -10.09 -12.37
CA PRO A 91 3.77 -9.21 -13.50
C PRO A 91 2.55 -8.41 -13.96
N GLU A 92 1.37 -9.05 -13.99
CA GLU A 92 0.12 -8.41 -14.41
C GLU A 92 -0.28 -7.27 -13.46
N VAL A 93 -0.24 -7.51 -12.15
CA VAL A 93 -0.55 -6.48 -11.16
C VAL A 93 0.47 -5.33 -11.23
N ALA A 94 1.75 -5.63 -11.43
CA ALA A 94 2.78 -4.60 -11.60
C ALA A 94 2.54 -3.72 -12.84
N GLU A 95 2.09 -4.30 -13.96
CA GLU A 95 1.71 -3.55 -15.17
C GLU A 95 0.52 -2.62 -14.91
N ILE A 96 -0.49 -3.10 -14.18
CA ILE A 96 -1.67 -2.30 -13.82
C ILE A 96 -1.28 -1.16 -12.87
N LEU A 97 -0.52 -1.44 -11.81
CA LEU A 97 -0.05 -0.42 -10.87
C LEU A 97 0.84 0.63 -11.54
N ALA A 98 1.62 0.25 -12.56
CA ALA A 98 2.43 1.19 -13.33
C ALA A 98 1.59 2.25 -14.08
N THR A 99 0.28 2.02 -14.29
CA THR A 99 -0.63 3.02 -14.89
C THR A 99 -1.01 4.15 -13.94
N HIS A 100 -0.83 3.96 -12.63
CA HIS A 100 -1.05 5.00 -11.63
C HIS A 100 -0.16 6.21 -11.91
N ARG A 101 -0.69 7.43 -11.69
CA ARG A 101 -0.03 8.69 -12.11
C ARG A 101 0.58 9.49 -10.98
N GLY A 102 0.35 9.10 -9.74
CA GLY A 102 0.93 9.75 -8.57
C GLY A 102 1.99 8.88 -7.90
N TRP A 103 2.15 9.02 -6.59
CA TRP A 103 3.22 8.36 -5.85
C TRP A 103 2.83 6.93 -5.53
N LEU A 104 3.69 5.98 -5.86
CA LEU A 104 3.46 4.56 -5.63
C LEU A 104 4.40 4.03 -4.54
N HIS A 105 3.85 3.73 -3.37
CA HIS A 105 4.61 3.16 -2.24
C HIS A 105 4.42 1.65 -2.15
N LEU A 106 5.53 0.92 -2.32
CA LEU A 106 5.60 -0.55 -2.29
C LEU A 106 6.68 -1.02 -1.31
N GLY A 107 6.72 -0.40 -0.13
CA GLY A 107 7.75 -0.63 0.89
C GLY A 107 7.75 -2.01 1.54
N GLY A 108 6.71 -2.82 1.31
CA GLY A 108 6.64 -4.21 1.76
C GLY A 108 7.46 -5.19 0.91
N LEU A 109 7.78 -4.82 -0.34
CA LEU A 109 8.52 -5.67 -1.27
C LEU A 109 9.98 -5.79 -0.82
N ARG A 110 10.42 -7.01 -0.49
CA ARG A 110 11.82 -7.30 -0.12
C ARG A 110 12.70 -7.63 -1.31
N SER A 111 12.09 -8.13 -2.38
CA SER A 111 12.70 -8.38 -3.68
C SER A 111 11.64 -8.29 -4.78
N ILE A 112 12.06 -8.08 -6.03
CA ILE A 112 11.19 -8.16 -7.20
C ILE A 112 11.86 -8.97 -8.29
N SER A 113 11.06 -9.59 -9.16
CA SER A 113 11.58 -10.25 -10.37
C SER A 113 11.96 -9.21 -11.42
N THR A 114 12.75 -9.64 -12.41
CA THR A 114 13.11 -8.80 -13.58
C THR A 114 11.88 -8.39 -14.40
N VAL A 115 10.84 -9.23 -14.45
CA VAL A 115 9.59 -8.95 -15.17
C VAL A 115 8.79 -7.87 -14.44
N VAL A 116 8.65 -8.00 -13.10
CA VAL A 116 7.98 -6.99 -12.26
C VAL A 116 8.73 -5.66 -12.32
N ALA A 117 10.06 -5.68 -12.22
CA ALA A 117 10.91 -4.49 -12.37
C ALA A 117 10.69 -3.78 -13.71
N ARG A 118 10.59 -4.54 -14.80
CA ARG A 118 10.33 -3.99 -16.14
C ARG A 118 8.94 -3.39 -16.25
N ALA A 119 7.92 -4.02 -15.66
CA ALA A 119 6.57 -3.48 -15.62
C ALA A 119 6.53 -2.14 -14.85
N LEU A 120 7.06 -2.12 -13.62
CA LEU A 120 7.13 -0.93 -12.79
C LEU A 120 7.96 0.20 -13.43
N SER A 121 8.93 -0.12 -14.29
CA SER A 121 9.73 0.90 -14.99
C SER A 121 8.92 1.83 -15.90
N LYS A 122 7.69 1.43 -16.26
CA LYS A 122 6.76 2.22 -17.08
C LYS A 122 5.98 3.26 -16.28
N HIS A 123 6.05 3.20 -14.95
CA HIS A 123 5.42 4.18 -14.07
C HIS A 123 5.97 5.58 -14.32
N GLN A 124 5.14 6.61 -14.10
CA GLN A 124 5.46 8.00 -14.44
C GLN A 124 5.35 8.98 -13.26
N GLY A 125 4.85 8.52 -12.12
CA GLY A 125 4.93 9.26 -10.85
C GLY A 125 6.18 8.86 -10.07
N TRP A 126 6.26 9.12 -8.77
CA TRP A 126 7.39 8.73 -7.93
C TRP A 126 7.23 7.30 -7.42
N LEU A 127 8.32 6.53 -7.42
CA LEU A 127 8.30 5.10 -7.10
C LEU A 127 9.13 4.83 -5.86
N PHE A 128 8.48 4.30 -4.82
CA PHE A 128 9.12 3.97 -3.55
C PHE A 128 9.23 2.47 -3.36
N LEU A 129 10.46 1.95 -3.47
CA LEU A 129 10.83 0.55 -3.29
C LEU A 129 11.73 0.39 -2.05
N ASN A 130 11.43 1.15 -1.00
CA ASN A 130 12.23 1.23 0.23
C ASN A 130 12.31 -0.09 1.02
N GLY A 131 11.54 -1.12 0.65
CA GLY A 131 11.64 -2.46 1.23
C GLY A 131 12.77 -3.32 0.66
N ILE A 132 13.29 -2.98 -0.54
CA ILE A 132 14.27 -3.79 -1.26
C ILE A 132 15.62 -3.68 -0.58
N GLN A 133 16.13 -4.79 -0.04
CA GLN A 133 17.41 -4.82 0.69
C GLN A 133 18.62 -5.06 -0.22
N VAL A 134 18.41 -5.81 -1.30
CA VAL A 134 19.45 -6.18 -2.27
C VAL A 134 18.92 -5.91 -3.67
N LEU A 135 19.57 -4.98 -4.39
CA LEU A 135 19.28 -4.72 -5.79
C LEU A 135 20.18 -5.61 -6.66
N LYS A 136 19.65 -6.73 -7.14
CA LYS A 136 20.38 -7.60 -8.07
C LYS A 136 20.62 -6.89 -9.40
N LYS A 137 21.73 -7.21 -10.08
CA LYS A 137 22.12 -6.58 -11.35
C LYS A 137 21.04 -6.65 -12.43
N ASP A 138 20.42 -7.82 -12.61
CA ASP A 138 19.37 -8.05 -13.60
C ASP A 138 18.10 -7.22 -13.31
N VAL A 139 17.74 -7.10 -12.03
CA VAL A 139 16.67 -6.21 -11.56
C VAL A 139 17.04 -4.74 -11.79
N ALA A 140 18.28 -4.36 -11.50
CA ALA A 140 18.81 -3.01 -11.74
C ALA A 140 18.69 -2.62 -13.23
N ILE A 141 19.11 -3.50 -14.14
CA ILE A 141 18.97 -3.31 -15.60
C ILE A 141 17.51 -3.12 -16.00
N ALA A 142 16.58 -3.82 -15.34
CA ALA A 142 15.16 -3.76 -15.67
C ALA A 142 14.45 -2.52 -15.11
N ILE A 143 14.75 -2.09 -13.87
CA ILE A 143 14.04 -0.98 -13.21
C ILE A 143 14.69 0.38 -13.48
N LEU A 144 16.02 0.47 -13.58
CA LEU A 144 16.72 1.75 -13.63
C LEU A 144 16.49 2.58 -14.92
N PRO A 145 15.99 2.05 -16.05
CA PRO A 145 15.50 2.88 -17.17
C PRO A 145 14.27 3.76 -16.85
N TYR A 146 13.56 3.48 -15.76
CA TYR A 146 12.45 4.27 -15.23
C TYR A 146 12.79 5.77 -15.14
N ARG A 147 11.90 6.60 -15.68
CA ARG A 147 12.05 8.07 -15.82
C ARG A 147 11.28 8.80 -14.73
N GLY A 148 11.80 8.74 -13.51
CA GLY A 148 11.25 9.45 -12.36
C GLY A 148 12.08 9.20 -11.11
N GLN A 149 11.70 9.86 -10.01
CA GLN A 149 12.36 9.70 -8.72
C GLN A 149 12.16 8.28 -8.19
N LEU A 150 13.26 7.62 -7.85
CA LEU A 150 13.28 6.24 -7.38
C LEU A 150 13.88 6.18 -5.98
N TYR A 151 13.09 5.71 -5.03
CA TYR A 151 13.52 5.57 -3.64
C TYR A 151 13.86 4.11 -3.36
N LEU A 152 15.12 3.85 -2.98
CA LEU A 152 15.70 2.55 -2.70
C LEU A 152 16.38 2.56 -1.33
N ASP A 153 15.78 3.23 -0.35
CA ASP A 153 16.37 3.46 0.97
C ASP A 153 16.53 2.18 1.80
N GLY A 154 15.97 1.06 1.36
CA GLY A 154 16.20 -0.25 1.95
C GLY A 154 17.52 -0.89 1.51
N VAL A 155 18.11 -0.45 0.39
CA VAL A 155 19.27 -1.13 -0.21
C VAL A 155 20.50 -0.91 0.66
N GLU A 156 21.03 -2.00 1.20
CA GLU A 156 22.14 -1.93 2.16
C GLU A 156 23.52 -2.08 1.51
N THR A 157 23.58 -2.79 0.38
CA THR A 157 24.83 -3.09 -0.33
C THR A 157 24.72 -2.69 -1.81
N ILE A 158 25.73 -1.99 -2.31
CA ILE A 158 25.88 -1.67 -3.74
C ILE A 158 27.19 -2.27 -4.25
N THR A 159 27.07 -3.21 -5.18
CA THR A 159 28.20 -3.77 -5.93
C THR A 159 28.66 -2.79 -7.02
N GLU A 160 29.87 -2.99 -7.53
CA GLU A 160 30.44 -2.13 -8.57
C GLU A 160 29.61 -2.11 -9.86
N ASP A 161 29.13 -3.27 -10.29
CA ASP A 161 28.29 -3.39 -11.49
C ASP A 161 26.91 -2.74 -11.34
N VAL A 162 26.32 -2.79 -10.14
CA VAL A 162 25.08 -2.07 -9.84
C VAL A 162 25.34 -0.56 -9.79
N ALA A 163 26.47 -0.13 -9.21
CA ALA A 163 26.86 1.28 -9.18
C ALA A 163 27.00 1.86 -10.61
N GLU A 164 27.58 1.09 -11.54
CA GLU A 164 27.72 1.49 -12.94
C GLU A 164 26.36 1.74 -13.59
N ILE A 165 25.36 0.90 -13.32
CA ILE A 165 24.02 1.08 -13.88
C ILE A 165 23.32 2.30 -13.24
N ILE A 166 23.40 2.45 -11.91
CA ILE A 166 22.77 3.59 -11.22
C ILE A 166 23.42 4.91 -11.69
N ALA A 167 24.74 4.96 -11.86
CA ALA A 167 25.46 6.15 -12.31
C ALA A 167 24.96 6.72 -13.66
N GLN A 168 24.39 5.87 -14.52
CA GLN A 168 23.87 6.25 -15.84
C GLN A 168 22.46 6.84 -15.81
N ARG A 169 21.75 6.79 -14.68
CA ARG A 169 20.40 7.36 -14.58
C ARG A 169 20.42 8.86 -14.73
N ARG A 170 19.38 9.41 -15.37
CA ARG A 170 19.20 10.87 -15.46
C ARG A 170 18.35 11.41 -14.31
N ASP A 171 17.48 10.57 -13.78
CA ASP A 171 16.51 10.90 -12.75
C ASP A 171 16.99 10.36 -11.41
N GLY A 172 16.58 11.03 -10.33
CA GLY A 172 17.14 10.80 -9.02
C GLY A 172 16.94 9.39 -8.47
N VAL A 173 17.91 8.99 -7.65
CA VAL A 173 17.89 7.74 -6.89
C VAL A 173 18.32 8.03 -5.46
N GLU A 174 17.45 7.72 -4.52
CA GLU A 174 17.74 7.82 -3.09
C GLU A 174 18.19 6.47 -2.54
N LEU A 175 19.33 6.47 -1.85
CA LEU A 175 20.03 5.29 -1.37
C LEU A 175 20.43 5.43 0.11
N TYR A 176 19.59 6.06 0.94
CA TYR A 176 19.95 6.38 2.33
C TYR A 176 20.28 5.15 3.20
N GLY A 177 19.81 3.96 2.80
CA GLY A 177 20.11 2.69 3.45
C GLY A 177 21.53 2.15 3.26
N VAL A 178 22.30 2.65 2.29
CA VAL A 178 23.56 2.02 1.89
C VAL A 178 24.57 2.02 3.04
N ARG A 179 25.07 0.83 3.37
CA ARG A 179 26.09 0.61 4.40
C ARG A 179 27.36 0.03 3.81
N ASN A 180 27.24 -0.85 2.82
CA ASN A 180 28.35 -1.53 2.19
C ASN A 180 28.48 -1.12 0.73
N ILE A 181 29.52 -0.35 0.43
CA ILE A 181 29.87 0.12 -0.92
C ILE A 181 31.37 0.39 -0.93
N ASN A 182 32.06 0.09 -2.02
CA ASN A 182 33.49 0.36 -2.13
C ASN A 182 33.77 1.81 -2.58
N TYR A 183 35.01 2.26 -2.44
CA TYR A 183 35.40 3.64 -2.76
C TYR A 183 35.23 3.99 -4.24
N GLN A 184 35.46 3.05 -5.16
CA GLN A 184 35.32 3.26 -6.60
C GLN A 184 33.86 3.53 -6.97
N SER A 185 32.94 2.72 -6.44
CA SER A 185 31.50 2.88 -6.61
C SER A 185 30.99 4.21 -6.06
N VAL A 186 31.45 4.65 -4.87
CA VAL A 186 31.08 5.97 -4.34
C VAL A 186 31.58 7.10 -5.25
N ALA A 187 32.84 7.02 -5.70
CA ALA A 187 33.41 8.01 -6.62
C ALA A 187 32.65 8.04 -7.96
N MET A 188 32.19 6.89 -8.44
CA MET A 188 31.38 6.76 -9.65
C MET A 188 30.00 7.40 -9.50
N LEU A 189 29.26 7.02 -8.46
CA LEU A 189 27.89 7.52 -8.21
C LEU A 189 27.87 9.04 -8.01
N ARG A 190 28.89 9.60 -7.35
CA ARG A 190 29.00 11.06 -7.12
C ARG A 190 29.17 11.91 -8.37
N LYS A 191 29.56 11.32 -9.50
CA LYS A 191 29.60 12.05 -10.78
C LYS A 191 28.22 12.50 -11.23
N ASN A 192 27.17 11.91 -10.65
CA ASN A 192 25.79 12.21 -10.92
C ASN A 192 25.14 12.84 -9.68
N SER A 193 24.81 14.13 -9.76
CA SER A 193 24.23 14.91 -8.64
C SER A 193 22.82 14.47 -8.25
N GLU A 194 22.15 13.71 -9.10
CA GLU A 194 20.80 13.19 -8.84
C GLU A 194 20.83 11.93 -7.95
N ILE A 195 22.01 11.34 -7.73
CA ILE A 195 22.16 10.16 -6.87
C ILE A 195 22.48 10.59 -5.46
N ILE A 196 21.59 10.27 -4.53
CA ILE A 196 21.71 10.64 -3.13
C ILE A 196 22.25 9.46 -2.33
N LEU A 197 23.49 9.61 -1.87
CA LEU A 197 24.15 8.68 -0.96
C LEU A 197 24.11 9.17 0.49
N PRO A 198 24.20 8.26 1.47
CA PRO A 198 24.32 8.61 2.88
C PRO A 198 25.48 9.58 3.14
N SER A 199 25.21 10.64 3.91
CA SER A 199 26.18 11.71 4.19
C SER A 199 27.50 11.22 4.79
N LYS A 200 27.49 10.07 5.47
CA LYS A 200 28.71 9.44 6.02
C LYS A 200 29.78 9.18 4.95
N PHE A 201 29.39 8.90 3.71
CA PHE A 201 30.32 8.67 2.63
C PHE A 201 30.95 9.98 2.12
N ASN A 202 30.39 11.15 2.45
CA ASN A 202 30.90 12.47 2.00
C ASN A 202 32.15 12.91 2.77
N ARG A 203 32.50 12.22 3.86
CA ARG A 203 33.59 12.61 4.75
C ARG A 203 34.95 12.19 4.21
N ALA A 204 35.94 13.07 4.32
CA ALA A 204 37.31 12.85 3.88
C ALA A 204 37.93 11.57 4.47
N GLY A 205 37.61 11.23 5.73
CA GLY A 205 38.12 10.05 6.42
C GLY A 205 37.55 8.70 5.98
N TRP A 206 36.59 8.67 5.05
CA TRP A 206 36.13 7.42 4.44
C TRP A 206 37.01 6.99 3.25
N TRP A 207 37.79 7.91 2.70
CA TRP A 207 38.68 7.63 1.57
C TRP A 207 39.99 7.00 2.05
N PRO A 208 40.52 5.99 1.35
CA PRO A 208 41.68 5.20 1.77
C PRO A 208 43.03 5.93 1.54
N PHE A 209 43.08 7.26 1.70
CA PHE A 209 44.31 8.03 1.51
C PHE A 209 45.40 7.65 2.51
#